data_AF-A0A660V3A3-F1
#
_entry.id   AF-A0A660V3A3-F1
#
_cell.length_a   1.000
_cell.length_b   1.000
_cell.length_c   1.000
_cell.angle_alpha   90.00
_cell.angle_beta   90.00
_cell.angle_gamma   90.00
#
_symmetry.space_group_name_H-M   'P 1'
#
loop_
_entity.id
_entity.type
_entity.pdbx_description
1 polymer ?
#
loop_
_entity_poly.entity_id
_entity_poly.type
_entity_poly.pdbx_seq_one_letter_code
_entity_poly.pdbx_strand_id
1 'polypeptide(L)'
;MLTIDLLKGQGIPVRTRPAGAGLLAIVIAVPIVATIITLGNYIRGGIVLKNQKRLLTTIQMDIFKLTNSVRFKQDTEKNIEDMGKCFVELDDTLPQQIQWSPVLQVLAENIPASLVLSSLDIKTEIVTRVVPQRKNPSRQIPIQAPKRILYIGLYGRRTRGSDEAVLRLLSALNESSALKDRTDNIRLIAQATDKRKNVMNYVIECVFRPY
;
A
#
# COMPACT_ATOMS: atom_id res chain seq x y z
N MET A 1 -41.98 49.50 -113.37
CA MET A 1 -41.97 48.04 -113.57
C MET A 1 -41.05 47.48 -112.49
N LEU A 2 -41.61 46.78 -111.50
CA LEU A 2 -40.89 46.31 -110.30
C LEU A 2 -40.94 44.77 -110.28
N THR A 3 -39.79 44.15 -110.48
CA THR A 3 -39.54 42.72 -110.37
C THR A 3 -39.37 42.36 -108.90
N ILE A 4 -40.36 41.67 -108.33
CA ILE A 4 -40.26 41.03 -107.01
C ILE A 4 -39.76 39.61 -107.25
N ASP A 5 -38.50 39.38 -106.85
CA ASP A 5 -37.79 38.12 -106.98
C ASP A 5 -38.12 37.19 -105.79
N LEU A 6 -38.76 36.07 -106.14
CA LEU A 6 -39.28 35.04 -105.25
C LEU A 6 -38.23 33.94 -105.06
N LEU A 7 -37.16 34.13 -104.27
CA LEU A 7 -36.23 33.02 -103.95
C LEU A 7 -35.34 33.24 -102.70
N LYS A 8 -35.88 33.85 -101.63
CA LYS A 8 -35.25 33.84 -100.29
C LYS A 8 -36.09 33.00 -99.32
N GLY A 9 -35.93 31.68 -99.33
CA GLY A 9 -36.70 30.86 -98.39
C GLY A 9 -36.48 29.35 -98.37
N GLN A 10 -35.47 28.80 -99.04
CA GLN A 10 -35.14 27.39 -98.87
C GLN A 10 -33.86 27.22 -98.06
N GLY A 11 -34.03 26.63 -96.88
CA GLY A 11 -32.96 26.24 -95.97
C GLY A 11 -32.01 25.26 -96.66
N ILE A 12 -30.81 25.73 -96.94
CA ILE A 12 -29.69 24.89 -97.35
C ILE A 12 -29.20 24.17 -96.08
N PRO A 13 -29.18 22.83 -96.03
CA PRO A 13 -28.65 22.13 -94.87
C PRO A 13 -27.17 22.49 -94.76
N VAL A 14 -26.78 23.03 -93.61
CA VAL A 14 -25.37 23.35 -93.32
C VAL A 14 -24.59 22.05 -93.48
N ARG A 15 -23.72 22.01 -94.48
CA ARG A 15 -22.90 20.84 -94.84
C ARG A 15 -22.01 20.52 -93.65
N THR A 16 -22.42 19.56 -92.81
CA THR A 16 -21.67 19.10 -91.66
C THR A 16 -20.42 18.40 -92.18
N ARG A 17 -19.27 19.10 -92.11
CA ARG A 17 -17.96 18.48 -92.37
C ARG A 17 -17.63 17.60 -91.17
N PRO A 18 -17.63 16.26 -91.30
CA PRO A 18 -17.44 15.35 -90.16
C PRO A 18 -16.11 15.58 -89.43
N ALA A 19 -15.07 16.04 -90.14
CA ALA A 19 -13.79 16.41 -89.55
C ALA A 19 -13.88 17.66 -88.63
N GLY A 20 -14.71 18.64 -88.95
CA GLY A 20 -14.87 19.87 -88.14
C GLY A 20 -15.73 19.64 -86.90
N ALA A 21 -16.78 18.81 -87.01
CA ALA A 21 -17.59 18.40 -85.88
C ALA A 21 -16.81 17.50 -84.90
N GLY A 22 -15.94 16.62 -85.42
CA GLY A 22 -15.05 15.78 -84.60
C GLY A 22 -14.04 16.59 -83.78
N LEU A 23 -13.43 17.63 -84.37
CA LEU A 23 -12.50 18.52 -83.66
C LEU A 23 -13.17 19.29 -82.51
N LEU A 24 -14.36 19.83 -82.75
CA LEU A 24 -15.15 20.51 -81.71
C LEU A 24 -15.54 19.55 -80.57
N ALA A 25 -15.90 18.32 -80.89
CA ALA A 25 -16.21 17.30 -79.88
C ALA A 25 -14.98 16.95 -79.01
N ILE A 26 -13.79 16.87 -79.60
CA ILE A 26 -12.54 16.60 -78.86
C ILE A 26 -12.19 17.76 -77.92
N VAL A 27 -12.31 19.01 -78.38
CA VAL A 27 -12.03 20.20 -77.57
C VAL A 27 -12.93 20.30 -76.34
N ILE A 28 -14.18 19.82 -76.44
CA ILE A 28 -15.13 19.78 -75.31
C ILE A 28 -14.90 18.54 -74.43
N ALA A 29 -14.59 17.38 -75.02
CA ALA A 29 -14.43 16.13 -74.28
C ALA A 29 -13.19 16.11 -73.38
N VAL A 30 -12.06 16.66 -73.83
CA VAL A 30 -10.79 16.63 -73.09
C VAL A 30 -10.88 17.33 -71.72
N PRO A 31 -11.41 18.57 -71.60
CA PRO A 31 -11.62 19.24 -70.31
C PRO A 31 -12.56 18.47 -69.37
N ILE A 32 -13.59 17.82 -69.91
CA ILE A 32 -14.56 17.05 -69.12
C ILE A 32 -13.88 15.80 -68.52
N VAL A 33 -13.09 15.08 -69.30
CA VAL A 33 -12.34 13.92 -68.80
C VAL A 33 -11.30 14.33 -67.76
N ALA A 34 -10.58 15.44 -67.99
CA ALA A 34 -9.60 15.96 -67.05
C ALA A 34 -10.24 16.38 -65.71
N THR A 35 -11.41 17.00 -65.73
CA THR A 35 -12.15 17.37 -64.52
C THR A 35 -12.68 16.15 -63.77
N ILE A 36 -13.15 15.11 -64.45
CA ILE A 36 -13.56 13.84 -63.81
C ILE A 36 -12.37 13.15 -63.13
N ILE A 37 -11.20 13.10 -63.78
CA ILE A 37 -9.99 12.49 -63.21
C ILE A 37 -9.52 13.25 -61.97
N THR A 38 -9.46 14.58 -62.04
CA THR A 38 -9.03 15.41 -60.89
C THR A 38 -10.03 15.33 -59.74
N LEU A 39 -11.33 15.34 -60.01
CA LEU A 39 -12.36 15.16 -58.99
C LEU A 39 -12.31 13.77 -58.35
N GLY A 40 -12.08 12.72 -59.15
CA GLY A 40 -11.88 11.36 -58.65
C GLY A 40 -10.68 11.26 -57.72
N ASN A 41 -9.55 11.86 -58.10
CA ASN A 41 -8.35 11.91 -57.26
C ASN A 41 -8.57 12.72 -55.97
N TYR A 42 -9.33 13.83 -56.04
CA TYR A 42 -9.67 14.65 -54.89
C TYR A 42 -10.53 13.90 -53.86
N ILE A 43 -11.59 13.20 -54.33
CA ILE A 43 -12.45 12.38 -53.47
C ILE A 43 -11.63 11.24 -52.82
N ARG A 44 -10.75 10.60 -53.60
CA ARG A 44 -9.88 9.53 -53.10
C ARG A 44 -8.92 10.02 -52.02
N GLY A 45 -8.33 11.21 -52.22
CA GLY A 45 -7.49 11.87 -51.21
C GLY A 45 -8.24 12.14 -49.91
N GLY A 46 -9.49 12.61 -49.98
CA GLY A 46 -10.33 12.84 -48.81
C GLY A 46 -10.67 11.56 -48.02
N ILE A 47 -10.84 10.42 -48.70
CA ILE A 47 -11.10 9.12 -48.05
C ILE A 47 -9.84 8.60 -47.34
N VAL A 48 -8.67 8.71 -47.99
CA VAL A 48 -7.38 8.31 -47.38
C VAL A 48 -7.09 9.15 -46.15
N LEU A 49 -7.28 10.48 -46.22
CA LEU A 49 -7.10 11.37 -45.07
C LEU A 49 -8.06 11.03 -43.92
N LYS A 50 -9.33 10.72 -44.21
CA LYS A 50 -10.30 10.33 -43.17
C LYS A 50 -9.91 9.02 -42.49
N ASN A 51 -9.43 8.03 -43.24
CA ASN A 51 -8.98 6.75 -42.67
C ASN A 51 -7.70 6.92 -41.84
N GLN A 52 -6.74 7.71 -42.31
CA GLN A 52 -5.53 8.04 -41.54
C GLN A 52 -5.86 8.81 -40.26
N LYS A 53 -6.79 9.76 -40.31
CA LYS A 53 -7.24 10.52 -39.13
C LYS A 53 -7.92 9.60 -38.10
N ARG A 54 -8.74 8.63 -38.54
CA ARG A 54 -9.32 7.62 -37.65
C ARG A 54 -8.25 6.75 -36.99
N LEU A 55 -7.28 6.26 -37.76
CA LEU A 55 -6.16 5.46 -37.22
C LEU A 55 -5.36 6.24 -36.18
N LEU A 56 -5.06 7.51 -36.44
CA LEU A 56 -4.39 8.40 -35.47
C LEU A 56 -5.20 8.55 -34.18
N THR A 57 -6.52 8.76 -34.27
CA THR A 57 -7.36 8.86 -33.07
C THR A 57 -7.42 7.57 -32.27
N THR A 58 -7.44 6.40 -32.93
CA THR A 58 -7.42 5.10 -32.26
C THR A 58 -6.08 4.87 -31.56
N ILE A 59 -4.96 5.11 -32.25
CA ILE A 59 -3.62 5.00 -31.68
C ILE A 59 -3.46 5.96 -30.48
N GLN A 60 -3.98 7.18 -30.56
CA GLN A 60 -3.92 8.15 -29.47
C GLN A 60 -4.75 7.72 -28.26
N MET A 61 -5.92 7.10 -28.46
CA MET A 61 -6.72 6.51 -27.39
C MET A 61 -6.01 5.31 -26.76
N ASP A 62 -5.38 4.45 -27.56
CA ASP A 62 -4.62 3.31 -27.05
C ASP A 62 -3.40 3.77 -26.24
N ILE A 63 -2.65 4.77 -26.73
CA ILE A 63 -1.55 5.40 -25.97
C ILE A 63 -2.06 5.95 -24.64
N PHE A 64 -3.19 6.65 -24.63
CA PHE A 64 -3.77 7.20 -23.40
C PHE A 64 -4.17 6.08 -22.41
N LYS A 65 -4.81 5.01 -22.90
CA LYS A 65 -5.22 3.86 -22.10
C LYS A 65 -4.02 3.11 -21.50
N LEU A 66 -3.00 2.85 -22.31
CA LEU A 66 -1.76 2.22 -21.84
C LEU A 66 -1.03 3.13 -20.84
N THR A 67 -0.95 4.44 -21.10
CA THR A 67 -0.30 5.40 -20.18
C THR A 67 -0.98 5.43 -18.82
N ASN A 68 -2.32 5.47 -18.80
CA ASN A 68 -3.08 5.42 -17.54
C ASN A 68 -2.90 4.09 -16.81
N SER A 69 -2.83 2.97 -17.54
CA SER A 69 -2.60 1.65 -16.95
C SER A 69 -1.19 1.54 -16.35
N VAL A 70 -0.17 2.10 -17.00
CA VAL A 70 1.20 2.17 -16.50
C VAL A 70 1.29 3.06 -15.26
N ARG A 71 0.66 4.25 -15.28
CA ARG A 71 0.61 5.13 -14.10
C ARG A 71 -0.09 4.46 -12.93
N PHE A 72 -1.25 3.85 -13.17
CA PHE A 72 -1.97 3.11 -12.13
C PHE A 72 -1.12 1.99 -11.53
N LYS A 73 -0.38 1.25 -12.36
CA LYS A 73 0.54 0.22 -11.89
C LYS A 73 1.66 0.81 -11.03
N GLN A 74 2.31 1.88 -11.47
CA GLN A 74 3.38 2.55 -10.73
C GLN A 74 2.89 3.13 -9.39
N ASP A 75 1.72 3.75 -9.38
CA ASP A 75 1.11 4.28 -8.15
C ASP A 75 0.77 3.15 -7.18
N THR A 76 0.28 2.02 -7.69
CA THR A 76 -0.02 0.82 -6.88
C THR A 76 1.26 0.21 -6.31
N GLU A 77 2.32 0.06 -7.11
CA GLU A 77 3.62 -0.45 -6.66
C GLU A 77 4.22 0.45 -5.57
N LYS A 78 4.13 1.77 -5.75
CA LYS A 78 4.58 2.74 -4.75
C LYS A 78 3.78 2.64 -3.45
N ASN A 79 2.45 2.54 -3.55
CA ASN A 79 1.60 2.35 -2.37
C ASN A 79 1.90 1.05 -1.63
N ILE A 80 2.18 -0.04 -2.36
CA ILE A 80 2.61 -1.32 -1.76
C ILE A 80 3.96 -1.15 -1.04
N GLU A 81 4.92 -0.45 -1.65
CA GLU A 81 6.21 -0.18 -1.02
C GLU A 81 6.06 0.65 0.26
N ASP A 82 5.25 1.71 0.22
CA ASP A 82 5.01 2.59 1.37
C ASP A 82 4.22 1.90 2.48
N MET A 83 3.24 1.06 2.14
CA MET A 83 2.60 0.15 3.09
C MET A 83 3.59 -0.83 3.71
N GLY A 84 4.50 -1.38 2.89
CA GLY A 84 5.57 -2.28 3.36
C GLY A 84 6.48 -1.60 4.38
N LYS A 85 6.84 -0.33 4.18
CA LYS A 85 7.62 0.46 5.16
C LYS A 85 6.86 0.61 6.48
N CYS A 86 5.57 0.95 6.42
CA CYS A 86 4.73 1.06 7.61
C CYS A 86 4.62 -0.28 8.38
N PHE A 87 4.50 -1.40 7.66
CA PHE A 87 4.51 -2.72 8.29
C PHE A 87 5.85 -3.07 8.92
N VAL A 88 6.98 -2.68 8.33
CA VAL A 88 8.31 -2.87 8.93
C VAL A 88 8.45 -2.03 10.21
N GLU A 89 7.97 -0.79 10.20
CA GLU A 89 7.97 0.07 11.41
C GLU A 89 7.06 -0.50 12.51
N LEU A 90 5.89 -1.04 12.16
CA LEU A 90 4.99 -1.70 13.11
C LEU A 90 5.57 -3.03 13.63
N ASP A 91 6.19 -3.84 12.77
CA ASP A 91 6.86 -5.09 13.13
C ASP A 91 8.08 -4.83 14.04
N ASP A 92 8.77 -3.70 13.87
CA ASP A 92 9.89 -3.32 14.72
C ASP A 92 9.41 -2.77 16.09
N THR A 93 8.19 -2.23 16.20
CA THR A 93 7.68 -1.56 17.42
C THR A 93 6.73 -2.42 18.27
N LEU A 94 5.93 -3.29 17.65
CA LEU A 94 4.97 -4.15 18.36
C LEU A 94 5.63 -5.17 19.31
N PRO A 95 6.73 -5.87 18.95
CA PRO A 95 7.41 -6.79 19.86
C PRO A 95 7.99 -6.07 21.08
N GLN A 96 8.25 -4.77 20.97
CA GLN A 96 8.79 -3.98 22.06
C GLN A 96 7.73 -3.67 23.12
N GLN A 97 6.43 -3.89 22.87
CA GLN A 97 5.37 -3.64 23.84
C GLN A 97 5.00 -4.93 24.60
N ILE A 98 5.19 -4.92 25.92
CA ILE A 98 4.69 -5.99 26.79
C ILE A 98 3.18 -5.81 26.94
N GLN A 99 2.41 -6.83 26.55
CA GLN A 99 1.01 -6.95 26.93
C GLN A 99 0.93 -7.29 28.42
N TRP A 100 0.55 -6.32 29.25
CA TRP A 100 0.43 -6.48 30.70
C TRP A 100 -0.80 -7.26 31.11
N SER A 101 -1.86 -7.30 30.29
CA SER A 101 -3.14 -7.95 30.66
C SER A 101 -2.99 -9.42 31.06
N PRO A 102 -2.25 -10.27 30.31
CA PRO A 102 -2.01 -11.65 30.73
C PRO A 102 -1.20 -11.76 32.04
N VAL A 103 -0.26 -10.84 32.27
CA VAL A 103 0.54 -10.80 33.51
C VAL A 103 -0.34 -10.44 34.70
N LEU A 104 -1.18 -9.42 34.56
CA LEU A 104 -2.12 -8.98 35.59
C LEU A 104 -3.18 -10.03 35.89
N GLN A 105 -3.66 -10.75 34.86
CA GLN A 105 -4.58 -11.86 35.04
C GLN A 105 -3.97 -12.97 35.89
N VAL A 106 -2.75 -13.40 35.54
CA VAL A 106 -2.04 -14.42 36.32
C VAL A 106 -1.82 -13.98 37.76
N LEU A 107 -1.48 -12.70 37.99
CA LEU A 107 -1.37 -12.18 39.35
C LEU A 107 -2.71 -12.24 40.09
N ALA A 108 -3.79 -11.77 39.48
CA ALA A 108 -5.11 -11.77 40.10
C ALA A 108 -5.60 -13.18 40.44
N GLU A 109 -5.33 -14.17 39.60
CA GLU A 109 -5.74 -15.57 39.78
C GLU A 109 -4.90 -16.31 40.84
N ASN A 110 -3.62 -15.94 40.99
CA ASN A 110 -2.68 -16.69 41.84
C ASN A 110 -2.39 -16.04 43.18
N ILE A 111 -2.77 -14.77 43.42
CA ILE A 111 -2.60 -14.13 44.73
C ILE A 111 -3.51 -14.83 45.76
N PRO A 112 -2.93 -15.47 46.79
CA PRO A 112 -3.72 -16.15 47.82
C PRO A 112 -4.51 -15.15 48.67
N ALA A 113 -5.69 -15.54 49.14
CA ALA A 113 -6.54 -14.71 49.99
C ALA A 113 -5.88 -14.25 51.32
N SER A 114 -4.79 -14.90 51.73
CA SER A 114 -3.99 -14.51 52.89
C SER A 114 -3.04 -13.35 52.64
N LEU A 115 -2.87 -12.92 51.38
CA LEU A 115 -2.02 -11.82 50.96
C LEU A 115 -2.87 -10.70 50.33
N VAL A 116 -2.42 -9.47 50.49
CA VAL A 116 -3.05 -8.27 49.93
C VAL A 116 -2.03 -7.57 49.04
N LEU A 117 -2.40 -7.33 47.79
CA LEU A 117 -1.59 -6.54 46.86
C LEU A 117 -1.51 -5.09 47.35
N SER A 118 -0.29 -4.58 47.52
CA SER A 118 -0.05 -3.24 48.03
C SER A 118 0.45 -2.27 46.97
N SER A 119 1.33 -2.73 46.08
CA SER A 119 1.80 -1.93 44.96
C SER A 119 2.13 -2.80 43.74
N LEU A 120 2.02 -2.19 42.56
CA LEU A 120 2.51 -2.72 41.29
C LEU A 120 3.28 -1.60 40.61
N ASP A 121 4.60 -1.73 40.58
CA ASP A 121 5.47 -0.70 40.04
C ASP A 121 6.27 -1.28 38.87
N ILE A 122 6.26 -0.58 37.73
CA ILE A 122 7.00 -0.98 36.54
C ILE A 122 8.16 -0.02 36.35
N LYS A 123 9.37 -0.57 36.28
CA LYS A 123 10.58 0.16 35.95
C LYS A 123 11.07 -0.27 34.57
N THR A 124 11.40 0.70 33.74
CA THR A 124 11.98 0.46 32.40
C THR A 124 13.38 1.02 32.37
N GLU A 125 14.34 0.17 32.00
CA GLU A 125 15.74 0.50 31.86
C GLU A 125 16.17 0.22 30.42
N ILE A 126 16.96 1.10 29.82
CA ILE A 126 17.49 0.86 28.48
C ILE A 126 18.79 0.08 28.63
N VAL A 127 18.85 -1.12 28.05
CA VAL A 127 20.05 -1.95 28.05
C VAL A 127 20.59 -2.13 26.63
N THR A 128 21.91 -2.10 26.49
CA THR A 128 22.56 -2.36 25.21
C THR A 128 22.73 -3.87 25.05
N ARG A 129 22.11 -4.44 24.01
CA ARG A 129 22.24 -5.85 23.64
C ARG A 129 22.96 -5.95 22.31
N VAL A 130 23.79 -6.98 22.17
CA VAL A 130 24.45 -7.28 20.91
C VAL A 130 23.61 -8.31 20.15
N VAL A 131 23.16 -7.96 18.94
CA VAL A 131 22.37 -8.84 18.07
C VAL A 131 23.02 -8.97 16.69
N PRO A 132 22.83 -10.11 15.99
CA PRO A 132 23.28 -10.25 14.62
C PRO A 132 22.54 -9.27 13.70
N GLN A 133 23.27 -8.61 12.80
CA GLN A 133 22.69 -7.66 11.86
C GLN A 133 21.79 -8.39 10.85
N ARG A 134 20.55 -7.91 10.65
CA ARG A 134 19.53 -8.52 9.76
C ARG A 134 20.05 -8.76 8.33
N LYS A 135 20.96 -7.92 7.83
CA LYS A 135 21.58 -8.03 6.50
C LYS A 135 22.90 -8.82 6.46
N ASN A 136 23.57 -9.02 7.60
CA ASN A 136 24.81 -9.78 7.70
C ASN A 136 24.91 -10.46 9.08
N PRO A 137 24.51 -11.73 9.19
CA PRO A 137 24.49 -12.46 10.47
C PRO A 137 25.86 -12.59 11.14
N SER A 138 26.95 -12.45 10.39
CA SER A 138 28.33 -12.52 10.91
C SER A 138 28.76 -11.23 11.62
N ARG A 139 28.01 -10.14 11.46
CA ARG A 139 28.29 -8.85 12.08
C ARG A 139 27.36 -8.63 13.27
N GLN A 140 27.96 -8.47 14.44
CA GLN A 140 27.28 -8.13 15.67
C GLN A 140 27.14 -6.62 15.78
N ILE A 141 25.93 -6.13 16.06
CA ILE A 141 25.65 -4.71 16.27
C ILE A 141 25.05 -4.49 17.66
N PRO A 142 25.46 -3.44 18.39
CA PRO A 142 24.79 -3.03 19.61
C PRO A 142 23.45 -2.38 19.26
N ILE A 143 22.38 -2.87 19.88
CA ILE A 143 21.05 -2.28 19.85
C ILE A 143 20.64 -1.90 21.27
N GLN A 144 19.86 -0.83 21.40
CA GLN A 144 19.25 -0.45 22.67
C GLN A 144 17.89 -1.13 22.77
N ALA A 145 17.68 -1.91 23.82
CA ALA A 145 16.43 -2.61 24.07
C ALA A 145 15.89 -2.25 25.46
N PRO A 146 14.57 -2.04 25.61
CA PRO A 146 13.97 -1.76 26.91
C PRO A 146 13.90 -3.04 27.75
N LYS A 147 14.66 -3.07 28.84
CA LYS A 147 14.52 -4.07 29.91
C LYS A 147 13.47 -3.58 30.90
N ARG A 148 12.44 -4.40 31.13
CA ARG A 148 11.33 -4.05 32.04
C ARG A 148 11.38 -4.91 33.29
N ILE A 149 11.11 -4.28 34.42
CA ILE A 149 11.12 -4.92 35.73
C ILE A 149 9.80 -4.57 36.41
N LEU A 150 9.03 -5.59 36.79
CA LEU A 150 7.82 -5.43 37.58
C LEU A 150 8.13 -5.72 39.05
N TYR A 151 7.79 -4.78 39.92
CA TYR A 151 7.82 -4.93 41.36
C TYR A 151 6.40 -5.13 41.87
N ILE A 152 6.20 -6.21 42.63
CA ILE A 152 4.91 -6.57 43.20
C ILE A 152 5.05 -6.48 44.72
N GLY A 153 4.42 -5.47 45.32
CA GLY A 153 4.33 -5.30 46.75
C GLY A 153 3.17 -6.10 47.33
N LEU A 154 3.40 -6.86 48.40
CA LEU A 154 2.40 -7.69 49.05
C LEU A 154 2.45 -7.48 50.57
N TYR A 155 1.28 -7.40 51.20
CA TYR A 155 1.13 -7.49 52.65
C TYR A 155 0.56 -8.85 53.04
N GLY A 156 1.10 -9.43 54.10
CA GLY A 156 0.57 -10.62 54.75
C GLY A 156 0.46 -10.44 56.26
N ARG A 157 -0.33 -11.28 56.91
CA ARG A 157 -0.32 -11.35 58.38
C ARG A 157 1.05 -11.86 58.85
N ARG A 158 1.45 -11.48 60.06
CA ARG A 158 2.70 -11.96 60.66
C ARG A 158 2.56 -13.40 61.18
N THR A 159 2.38 -14.34 60.26
CA THR A 159 2.24 -15.79 60.53
C THR A 159 3.06 -16.58 59.51
N ARG A 160 3.50 -17.80 59.87
CA ARG A 160 4.20 -18.71 58.93
C ARG A 160 3.42 -18.96 57.63
N GLY A 161 2.08 -18.92 57.70
CA GLY A 161 1.23 -19.11 56.53
C GLY A 161 1.38 -18.03 55.45
N SER A 162 1.76 -16.79 55.81
CA SER A 162 2.01 -15.75 54.82
C SER A 162 3.33 -15.95 54.07
N ASP A 163 4.39 -16.44 54.74
CA ASP A 163 5.65 -16.78 54.09
C ASP A 163 5.45 -17.92 53.08
N GLU A 164 4.74 -18.98 53.49
CA GLU A 164 4.39 -20.10 52.60
C GLU A 164 3.51 -19.66 51.42
N ALA A 165 2.56 -18.76 51.65
CA ALA A 165 1.70 -18.21 50.60
C ALA A 165 2.50 -17.44 49.54
N VAL A 166 3.51 -16.67 49.96
CA VAL A 166 4.41 -15.95 49.04
C VAL A 166 5.24 -16.93 48.22
N LEU A 167 5.76 -17.99 48.84
CA LEU A 167 6.52 -19.02 48.12
C LEU A 167 5.66 -19.77 47.08
N ARG A 168 4.40 -20.09 47.42
CA ARG A 168 3.45 -20.69 46.48
C ARG A 168 3.09 -19.76 45.33
N LEU A 169 2.90 -18.47 45.62
CA LEU A 169 2.70 -17.46 44.58
C LEU A 169 3.94 -17.41 43.67
N LEU A 170 5.14 -17.42 44.22
CA LEU A 170 6.39 -17.38 43.46
C LEU A 170 6.57 -18.62 42.57
N SER A 171 6.20 -19.81 43.03
CA SER A 171 6.21 -21.01 42.17
C SER A 171 5.17 -20.91 41.06
N ALA A 172 3.94 -20.47 41.37
CA ALA A 172 2.88 -20.30 40.37
C ALA A 172 3.24 -19.28 39.29
N LEU A 173 3.89 -18.16 39.66
CA LEU A 173 4.36 -17.15 38.71
C LEU A 173 5.49 -17.69 37.81
N ASN A 174 6.39 -18.53 38.34
CA ASN A 174 7.46 -19.16 37.56
C ASN A 174 6.94 -20.26 36.61
N GLU A 175 5.86 -20.94 36.97
CA GLU A 175 5.26 -22.00 36.16
C GLU A 175 4.26 -21.47 35.12
N SER A 176 3.76 -20.25 35.30
CA SER A 176 2.78 -19.63 34.41
C SER A 176 3.32 -19.44 32.99
N SER A 177 2.57 -19.89 31.99
CA SER A 177 2.89 -19.71 30.57
C SER A 177 2.99 -18.23 30.16
N ALA A 178 2.28 -17.32 30.84
CA ALA A 178 2.32 -15.89 30.53
C ALA A 178 3.65 -15.24 30.95
N LEU A 179 4.36 -15.81 31.93
CA LEU A 179 5.55 -15.23 32.54
C LEU A 179 6.82 -16.05 32.28
N LYS A 180 6.74 -17.38 32.29
CA LYS A 180 7.88 -18.29 32.18
C LYS A 180 8.77 -18.03 30.96
N ASP A 181 8.17 -17.81 29.80
CA ASP A 181 8.93 -17.61 28.54
C ASP A 181 9.37 -16.16 28.33
N ARG A 182 8.79 -15.23 29.10
CA ARG A 182 8.98 -13.78 28.94
C ARG A 182 9.85 -13.16 30.04
N THR A 183 10.07 -13.87 31.13
CA THR A 183 10.88 -13.42 32.26
C THR A 183 12.22 -14.17 32.32
N ASP A 184 13.25 -13.44 32.73
CA ASP A 184 14.57 -14.01 33.02
C ASP A 184 14.63 -14.53 34.46
N ASN A 185 13.98 -13.83 35.38
CA ASN A 185 14.00 -14.18 36.79
C ASN A 185 12.77 -13.62 37.50
N ILE A 186 12.16 -14.43 38.37
CA ILE A 186 11.11 -14.03 39.31
C ILE A 186 11.58 -14.41 40.71
N ARG A 187 11.81 -13.42 41.57
CA ARG A 187 12.40 -13.64 42.90
C ARG A 187 11.83 -12.71 43.95
N LEU A 188 11.85 -13.16 45.21
CA LEU A 188 11.58 -12.32 46.36
C LEU A 188 12.83 -11.48 46.68
N ILE A 189 12.71 -10.15 46.65
CA ILE A 189 13.84 -9.23 46.86
C ILE A 189 13.82 -8.53 48.21
N ALA A 190 12.65 -8.43 48.85
CA ALA A 190 12.53 -7.83 50.17
C ALA A 190 11.46 -8.53 51.00
N GLN A 191 11.76 -8.69 52.29
CA GLN A 191 10.84 -9.13 53.32
C GLN A 191 11.07 -8.26 54.56
N ALA A 192 10.05 -7.55 55.00
CA ALA A 192 10.16 -6.62 56.13
C ALA A 192 8.93 -6.70 57.03
N THR A 193 9.14 -6.63 58.34
CA THR A 193 8.04 -6.54 59.30
C THR A 193 7.69 -5.08 59.57
N ASP A 194 6.46 -4.68 59.30
CA ASP A 194 5.93 -3.41 59.79
C ASP A 194 5.43 -3.61 61.23
N LYS A 195 6.24 -3.20 62.21
CA LYS A 195 5.93 -3.30 63.63
C LYS A 195 4.70 -2.48 64.03
N ARG A 196 4.36 -1.41 63.30
CA ARG A 196 3.21 -0.54 63.63
C ARG A 196 1.89 -1.18 63.22
N LYS A 197 1.89 -1.89 62.10
CA LYS A 197 0.68 -2.53 61.53
C LYS A 197 0.59 -4.03 61.83
N ASN A 198 1.60 -4.62 62.46
CA ASN A 198 1.72 -6.05 62.71
C ASN A 198 1.54 -6.92 61.45
N VAL A 199 2.09 -6.44 60.32
CA VAL A 199 2.04 -7.11 59.02
C VAL A 199 3.44 -7.36 58.49
N MET A 200 3.56 -8.35 57.62
CA MET A 200 4.75 -8.61 56.82
C MET A 200 4.57 -7.97 55.45
N ASN A 201 5.59 -7.26 55.00
CA ASN A 201 5.69 -6.71 53.66
C ASN A 201 6.66 -7.55 52.83
N TYR A 202 6.27 -7.91 51.62
CA TYR A 202 7.06 -8.68 50.67
C TYR A 202 7.13 -7.91 49.36
N VAL A 203 8.29 -7.94 48.70
CA VAL A 203 8.45 -7.38 47.36
C VAL A 203 9.00 -8.46 46.44
N ILE A 204 8.22 -8.82 45.43
CA ILE A 204 8.63 -9.74 44.37
C ILE A 204 9.09 -8.91 43.17
N GLU A 205 10.22 -9.28 42.59
CA GLU A 205 10.76 -8.71 41.36
C GLU A 205 10.60 -9.72 40.22
N CYS A 206 9.95 -9.28 39.14
CA CYS A 206 9.87 -10.01 37.88
C CYS A 206 10.65 -9.25 36.80
N VAL A 207 11.77 -9.82 36.35
CA VAL A 207 12.62 -9.24 35.31
C VAL A 207 12.22 -9.80 33.95
N PHE A 208 11.77 -8.95 33.04
CA PHE A 208 11.40 -9.34 31.68
C PHE A 208 12.58 -9.32 30.73
N ARG A 209 12.60 -10.28 29.80
CA ARG A 209 13.59 -10.36 28.73
C ARG A 209 13.51 -9.10 27.86
N PRO A 210 14.66 -8.49 27.53
CA PRO A 210 14.70 -7.44 26.52
C PRO A 210 14.47 -8.06 25.14
N TYR A 211 13.37 -7.66 24.49
CA TYR A 211 13.05 -7.99 23.10
C TYR A 211 13.81 -7.06 22.15
#